data_AF-A0A7Y7NEH1-F1
#
_entry.id   AF-A0A7Y7NEH1-F1
#
_cell.length_a   1.000
_cell.length_b   1.000
_cell.length_c   1.000
_cell.angle_alpha   90.00
_cell.angle_beta   90.00
_cell.angle_gamma   90.00
#
_symmetry.space_group_name_H-M   'P 1'
#
loop_
_entity.id
_entity.type
_entity.pdbx_description
1 polymer ?
#
loop_
_entity_poly.entity_id
_entity_poly.type
_entity_poly.pdbx_seq_one_letter_code
_entity_poly.pdbx_strand_id
1 'polypeptide(L)' 'VKQKHDRRGRNPQTGETIIISSRRIVTFKPSALLRQAINS' A
#
# COMPACT_ATOMS: atom_id res chain seq x y z
N VAL A 1 -10.80 -0.04 4.21
CA VAL A 1 -9.71 0.95 4.39
C VAL A 1 -8.65 0.34 5.29
N LYS A 2 -7.36 0.43 4.94
CA LYS A 2 -6.24 -0.07 5.79
C LYS A 2 -5.43 1.10 6.32
N GLN A 3 -4.88 0.96 7.53
CA GLN A 3 -4.00 1.94 8.15
C GLN A 3 -2.53 1.56 7.90
N LYS A 4 -1.70 2.57 7.62
CA LYS A 4 -0.24 2.43 7.56
C LYS A 4 0.35 3.26 8.68
N HIS A 5 1.25 2.64 9.46
CA HIS A 5 1.99 3.29 10.53
C HIS A 5 3.17 4.11 9.98
N ASP A 6 3.60 5.06 10.80
CA ASP A 6 4.85 5.79 10.63
C ASP A 6 6.02 4.83 10.50
N ARG A 7 6.94 5.10 9.57
CA ARG A 7 8.14 4.28 9.39
C ARG A 7 9.27 5.06 8.74
N ARG A 8 10.50 4.60 9.00
CA ARG A 8 11.69 5.10 8.33
C ARG A 8 11.70 4.58 6.89
N GLY A 9 11.91 5.49 5.95
CA GLY A 9 12.14 5.21 4.54
C GLY A 9 13.39 5.93 4.04
N ARG A 10 13.62 5.89 2.73
CA ARG A 10 14.69 6.65 2.09
C ARG A 10 14.17 7.37 0.85
N ASN A 11 14.74 8.53 0.56
CA ASN A 11 14.55 9.18 -0.73
C ASN A 11 15.19 8.28 -1.81
N PRO A 12 14.43 7.79 -2.82
CA PRO A 12 14.98 6.89 -3.84
C PRO A 12 16.06 7.54 -4.72
N GLN A 13 16.10 8.88 -4.82
CA GLN A 13 17.08 9.61 -5.63
C GLN A 13 18.39 9.89 -4.88
N THR A 14 18.33 10.19 -3.58
CA THR A 14 19.50 10.63 -2.78
C THR A 14 19.94 9.61 -1.73
N GLY A 15 19.09 8.65 -1.37
CA GLY A 15 19.34 7.69 -0.30
C GLY A 15 19.20 8.23 1.12
N GLU A 16 18.91 9.52 1.27
CA GLU A 16 18.72 10.16 2.58
C GLU A 16 17.54 9.56 3.34
N THR A 17 17.66 9.50 4.67
CA THR A 17 16.62 8.93 5.52
C THR A 17 15.48 9.92 5.72
N ILE A 18 14.24 9.44 5.50
CA ILE A 18 13.01 10.23 5.71
C ILE A 18 12.03 9.46 6.60
N ILE A 19 11.15 10.17 7.30
CA ILE A 19 10.02 9.57 8.00
C ILE A 19 8.79 9.64 7.10
N ILE A 20 8.21 8.47 6.82
CA ILE A 20 6.93 8.36 6.11
C ILE A 20 5.84 8.35 7.18
N SER A 21 5.01 9.40 7.23
CA SER A 21 3.92 9.54 8.20
C SER A 21 2.81 8.50 8.00
N SER A 22 2.06 8.27 9.09
CA SER A 22 0.89 7.42 9.10
C SER A 22 -0.20 8.00 8.21
N ARG A 23 -0.90 7.09 7.53
CA ARG A 23 -1.98 7.44 6.62
C ARG A 23 -2.94 6.30 6.43
N ARG A 24 -4.16 6.67 6.00
CA ARG A 24 -5.16 5.74 5.48
C ARG A 24 -4.88 5.43 4.03
N ILE A 25 -5.03 4.16 3.65
CA ILE A 25 -4.98 3.74 2.26
C ILE A 25 -6.27 3.01 1.87
N VAL A 26 -6.64 3.17 0.61
CA VAL A 26 -7.68 2.35 0.00
C VAL A 26 -7.06 1.00 -0.36
N THR A 27 -7.83 -0.07 -0.20
CA THR A 27 -7.41 -1.41 -0.60
C THR A 27 -8.58 -2.02 -1.36
N PHE A 28 -8.33 -2.43 -2.59
CA PHE A 28 -9.30 -3.17 -3.36
C PHE A 28 -9.37 -4.61 -2.85
N LYS A 29 -10.59 -5.11 -2.67
CA LYS A 29 -10.85 -6.53 -2.40
C LYS A 29 -11.77 -7.02 -3.52
N PRO A 30 -11.29 -7.82 -4.47
CA PRO A 30 -12.16 -8.33 -5.53
C PRO A 30 -13.24 -9.24 -4.95
N SER A 31 -14.40 -9.27 -5.60
CA SER A 31 -15.47 -10.22 -5.28
C SER A 31 -15.06 -11.65 -5.64
N ALA A 32 -15.75 -12.64 -5.09
CA ALA A 32 -15.49 -14.04 -5.45
C ALA A 32 -15.75 -14.28 -6.95
N LEU A 33 -16.84 -13.72 -7.49
CA LEU A 33 -17.19 -13.81 -8.91
C LEU A 33 -16.11 -13.19 -9.81
N LEU A 34 -15.61 -12.00 -9.45
CA LEU A 34 -14.55 -11.34 -10.23
C LEU A 34 -13.26 -12.15 -10.23
N ARG A 35 -12.88 -12.75 -9.09
CA ARG A 35 -11.70 -13.63 -9.02
C ARG A 35 -11.85 -14.85 -9.91
N GLN A 36 -13.02 -15.51 -9.89
CA GLN A 36 -13.29 -16.68 -10.73
C GLN A 36 -13.25 -16.34 -12.21
N ALA A 37 -13.79 -15.19 -12.61
CA ALA A 37 -13.82 -14.76 -14.01
C ALA A 37 -12.44 -14.41 -14.59
N ILE A 38 -11.48 -13.95 -13.77
CA ILE A 38 -10.14 -13.54 -14.24
C ILE A 38 -9.10 -14.66 -14.12
N ASN A 39 -9.16 -15.47 -13.05
CA ASN A 39 -8.13 -16.47 -12.75
C ASN A 39 -8.40 -17.85 -13.38
N SER A 40 -9.28 -17.91 -14.39
CA SER A 40 -9.55 -19.12 -15.17
C SER A 40 -8.41 -19.46 -16.11
#